data_AF-A0A9D9DM79-F1
#
_entry.id   AF-A0A9D9DM79-F1
#
_cell.length_a   1.000
_cell.length_b   1.000
_cell.length_c   1.000
_cell.angle_alpha   90.00
_cell.angle_beta   90.00
_cell.angle_gamma   90.00
#
_symmetry.space_group_name_H-M   'P 1'
#
loop_
_entity.id
_entity.type
_entity.pdbx_description
1 polymer ?
#
loop_
_entity_poly.entity_id
_entity_poly.type
_entity_poly.pdbx_seq_one_letter_code
_entity_poly.pdbx_strand_id
1 'polypeptide(L)' 'MNSDSSSINKTKINWFPGHMKKALNKISDNLKIFDFVIELLDSRIPLSSKNDYV' A
#
# COMPACT_ATOMS: atom_id res chain seq x y z
N MET A 1 -19.85 25.26 -23.66
CA MET A 1 -19.00 25.30 -22.45
C MET A 1 -18.99 23.89 -21.88
N ASN A 2 -18.09 23.02 -22.36
CA ASN A 2 -18.07 21.61 -21.97
C ASN A 2 -17.51 21.49 -20.56
N SER A 3 -18.38 21.20 -19.59
CA SER A 3 -17.99 20.71 -18.28
C SER A 3 -17.74 19.22 -18.39
N ASP A 4 -16.57 18.83 -18.87
CA ASP A 4 -16.07 17.46 -18.85
C ASP A 4 -15.87 17.01 -17.39
N SER A 5 -16.95 16.56 -16.76
CA SER A 5 -16.99 15.99 -15.41
C SER A 5 -16.57 14.51 -15.40
N SER A 6 -15.56 14.14 -16.18
CA SER A 6 -15.23 12.75 -16.49
C SER A 6 -13.73 12.47 -16.34
N SER A 7 -13.13 12.60 -15.14
CA SER A 7 -11.79 12.02 -14.90
C SER A 7 -11.20 12.09 -13.48
N ILE A 8 -11.94 12.48 -12.45
CA ILE A 8 -11.36 12.51 -11.08
C ILE A 8 -11.79 11.25 -10.33
N ASN A 9 -11.23 10.07 -10.63
CA ASN A 9 -11.35 8.88 -9.75
C ASN A 9 -10.37 7.75 -10.15
N LYS A 10 -9.09 8.03 -10.40
CA LYS A 10 -8.11 6.96 -10.71
C LYS A 10 -7.26 6.50 -9.52
N THR A 11 -7.36 7.13 -8.35
CA THR A 11 -6.43 6.87 -7.22
C THR A 11 -7.12 6.81 -5.86
N LYS A 12 -8.38 6.38 -5.79
CA LYS A 12 -9.02 6.14 -4.48
C LYS A 12 -8.61 4.75 -3.98
N ILE A 13 -7.62 4.69 -3.09
CA ILE A 13 -7.28 3.45 -2.38
C ILE A 13 -8.44 3.13 -1.44
N ASN A 14 -9.26 2.16 -1.81
CA ASN A 14 -10.35 1.68 -0.97
C ASN A 14 -9.81 0.67 0.05
N TRP A 15 -9.78 1.05 1.32
CA TRP A 15 -9.33 0.22 2.45
C TRP A 15 -10.43 -0.74 2.96
N PHE A 16 -11.09 -1.48 2.06
CA PHE A 16 -12.04 -2.53 2.48
C PHE A 16 -11.28 -3.79 2.97
N PRO A 17 -11.84 -4.56 3.92
CA PRO A 17 -11.15 -5.64 4.63
C PRO A 17 -10.84 -6.81 3.68
N GLY A 18 -9.70 -6.74 2.99
CA GLY A 18 -9.26 -7.74 2.01
C GLY A 18 -8.11 -7.28 1.13
N HIS A 19 -8.02 -5.98 0.83
CA HIS A 19 -6.95 -5.45 -0.04
C HIS A 19 -5.57 -5.48 0.63
N MET A 20 -5.44 -5.10 1.91
CA MET A 20 -4.16 -5.19 2.62
C MET A 20 -3.67 -6.63 2.73
N LYS A 21 -4.57 -7.56 3.06
CA LYS A 21 -4.25 -9.00 3.14
C LYS A 21 -3.75 -9.54 1.81
N LYS A 22 -4.35 -9.12 0.69
CA LYS A 22 -3.89 -9.49 -0.65
C LYS A 22 -2.52 -8.91 -0.99
N ALA A 23 -2.23 -7.68 -0.58
CA ALA A 23 -0.92 -7.06 -0.77
C ALA A 23 0.16 -7.77 0.06
N LEU A 24 -0.13 -8.09 1.32
CA LEU A 24 0.76 -8.84 2.21
C LEU A 24 1.07 -10.24 1.67
N ASN A 25 0.06 -10.97 1.19
CA ASN A 25 0.29 -12.28 0.58
C ASN A 25 1.23 -12.19 -0.63
N LYS A 26 1.03 -11.17 -1.50
CA LYS A 26 1.92 -10.95 -2.64
C LYS A 26 3.36 -10.59 -2.23
N ILE A 27 3.51 -9.80 -1.16
CA ILE A 27 4.84 -9.48 -0.61
C ILE A 27 5.49 -10.78 -0.09
N SER A 28 4.76 -11.59 0.67
CA SER A 28 5.23 -12.89 1.20
C SER A 28 5.67 -13.86 0.11
N ASP A 29 4.92 -13.95 -1.00
CA ASP A 29 5.30 -14.79 -2.14
C ASP A 29 6.60 -14.30 -2.80
N ASN A 30 6.76 -12.98 -2.92
CA ASN A 30 7.92 -12.36 -3.54
C ASN A 30 9.16 -12.33 -2.64
N LEU A 31 9.00 -12.34 -1.31
CA LEU A 31 10.10 -12.32 -0.33
C LEU A 31 11.08 -13.49 -0.52
N LYS A 32 10.63 -14.61 -1.08
CA LYS A 32 11.47 -15.79 -1.35
C LYS A 32 12.53 -15.56 -2.42
N ILE A 33 12.40 -14.49 -3.22
CA ILE A 33 13.25 -14.23 -4.39
C ILE A 33 14.32 -13.16 -4.08
N PHE A 34 14.14 -12.38 -3.01
CA PHE A 34 15.01 -11.24 -2.67
C PHE A 34 15.91 -11.54 -1.47
N ASP A 35 17.16 -11.06 -1.53
CA ASP A 35 18.14 -11.25 -0.45
C ASP A 35 17.92 -10.30 0.73
N PHE A 36 17.30 -9.13 0.51
CA PHE A 36 17.03 -8.14 1.56
C PHE A 36 15.79 -7.28 1.23
N VAL A 37 15.25 -6.64 2.27
CA VAL A 37 14.06 -5.80 2.21
C VAL A 37 14.35 -4.48 2.90
N ILE A 38 13.87 -3.38 2.32
CA ILE A 38 13.96 -2.05 2.92
C ILE A 38 12.54 -1.56 3.18
N GLU A 39 12.22 -1.34 4.46
CA GLU A 39 10.98 -0.71 4.88
C GLU A 39 11.19 0.81 4.99
N LEU A 40 10.37 1.58 4.28
CA LEU A 40 10.39 3.04 4.34
C LEU A 40 9.31 3.53 5.30
N LEU A 41 9.73 4.25 6.33
CA LEU A 41 8.86 4.76 7.40
C LEU A 41 8.84 6.30 7.45
N ASP A 42 7.82 6.85 8.11
CA ASP A 42 7.78 8.27 8.48
C ASP A 42 8.69 8.53 9.69
N SER A 43 9.63 9.46 9.56
CA SER A 43 10.61 9.76 10.61
C SER A 43 10.01 10.40 11.86
N ARG A 44 8.81 10.99 11.75
CA ARG A 44 8.15 11.69 12.88
C ARG A 44 7.48 10.72 13.84
N ILE A 45 7.00 9.58 13.33
CA ILE A 45 6.23 8.57 14.07
C ILE A 45 6.63 7.14 13.63
N PRO A 46 7.91 6.78 13.77
CA PRO A 46 8.45 5.56 13.15
C PRO A 46 7.76 4.28 13.60
N LEU A 47 7.44 4.18 14.90
CA LEU A 47 6.76 3.02 15.48
C LEU A 47 5.31 2.88 15.00
N SER A 48 4.59 3.99 14.91
CA SER A 48 3.16 4.00 14.52
C SER A 48 2.96 3.92 13.01
N SER A 49 3.96 4.32 12.22
CA SER A 49 3.93 4.19 10.76
C SER A 49 4.33 2.80 10.26
N LYS A 50 4.81 1.93 11.15
CA LYS A 50 5.09 0.53 10.82
C LYS A 50 3.79 -0.21 10.49
N ASN A 51 3.84 -1.08 9.50
CA ASN A 51 2.75 -2.02 9.25
C ASN A 51 2.82 -3.20 10.24
N ASP A 52 1.78 -3.39 11.05
CA ASP A 52 1.69 -4.49 12.04
C ASP A 52 1.79 -5.90 11.43
N TYR A 53 1.53 -6.01 10.12
CA TYR A 53 1.56 -7.29 9.40
C TYR A 53 2.89 -7.57 8.69
N VAL A 54 3.89 -6.67 8.85
CA VAL A 54 5.30 -6.90 8.46
C VAL A 54 6.09 -7.33 9.70
#